data_AF-A0A957FMM0-F1
#
_entry.id   AF-A0A957FMM0-F1
#
_cell.length_a   1.000
_cell.length_b   1.000
_cell.length_c   1.000
_cell.angle_alpha   90.00
_cell.angle_beta   90.00
_cell.angle_gamma   90.00
#
_symmetry.space_group_name_H-M   'P 1'
#
loop_
_entity.id
_entity.type
_entity.pdbx_description
1 polymer ?
#
loop_
_entity_poly.entity_id
_entity_poly.type
_entity_poly.pdbx_seq_one_letter_code
_entity_poly.pdbx_strand_id
1 'polypeptide(L)'
;MVEVNGRLTASCVTKASEGMHVNTHTEKLIKYRKMLMELMFAERNHICAICVMNGHCELQAMAAHLGMDSVRYDYLNPDLPMDASHKRYVLDHNRCILCTRCVRVCNEVEGAHTWDVMGRGIVSQIVADLNFAWGNSPSCTSCGKCVQVCPTGALFEQGMTVAEMEKKHDFLPWILGGREKHEWNW
;
A
#
# COMPACT_ATOMS: atom_id res chain seq x y z
N MET A 1 -2.64 13.98 5.30
CA MET A 1 -2.58 15.01 6.38
C MET A 1 -3.01 16.35 5.82
N VAL A 2 -3.86 17.07 6.55
CA VAL A 2 -4.39 18.41 6.23
C VAL A 2 -4.34 19.27 7.49
N GLU A 3 -4.60 20.57 7.37
CA GLU A 3 -4.70 21.48 8.50
C GLU A 3 -6.18 21.86 8.73
N VAL A 4 -6.68 21.61 9.93
CA VAL A 4 -8.05 21.96 10.34
C VAL A 4 -7.96 22.95 11.48
N ASN A 5 -8.48 24.17 11.29
CA ASN A 5 -8.44 25.25 12.28
C ASN A 5 -7.03 25.49 12.87
N GLY A 6 -5.99 25.47 12.02
CA GLY A 6 -4.59 25.67 12.41
C GLY A 6 -3.87 24.45 13.02
N ARG A 7 -4.53 23.28 13.09
CA ARG A 7 -3.96 22.03 13.61
C ARG A 7 -3.78 20.99 12.52
N LEU A 8 -2.63 20.32 12.50
CA LEU A 8 -2.38 19.20 11.59
C LEU A 8 -3.18 17.97 12.02
N THR A 9 -3.90 17.36 11.08
CA THR A 9 -4.68 16.15 11.33
C THR A 9 -4.67 15.18 10.14
N ALA A 10 -5.02 13.92 10.42
CA ALA A 10 -5.23 12.90 9.41
C ALA A 10 -6.65 13.03 8.82
N SER A 11 -6.73 13.44 7.55
CA SER A 11 -8.00 13.63 6.84
C SER A 11 -8.81 12.34 6.69
N CYS A 12 -8.15 11.19 6.61
CA CYS A 12 -8.81 9.90 6.40
C CYS A 12 -9.66 9.41 7.59
N VAL A 13 -9.45 9.95 8.79
CA VAL A 13 -10.16 9.53 10.03
C VAL A 13 -10.82 10.68 10.78
N THR A 14 -10.54 11.93 10.40
CA THR A 14 -11.15 13.10 11.03
C THR A 14 -12.57 13.28 10.49
N LYS A 15 -13.57 13.23 11.38
CA LYS A 15 -14.96 13.50 11.01
C LYS A 15 -15.12 14.97 10.63
N ALA A 16 -15.79 15.24 9.50
CA ALA A 16 -16.18 16.58 9.12
C ALA A 16 -17.24 17.12 10.09
N SER A 17 -17.13 18.38 10.49
CA SER A 17 -18.12 19.08 11.30
C SER A 17 -18.38 20.48 10.76
N GLU A 18 -19.56 21.01 11.05
CA GLU A 18 -19.95 22.38 10.69
C GLU A 18 -18.91 23.39 11.20
N GLY A 19 -18.62 24.41 10.40
CA GLY A 19 -17.61 25.43 10.71
C GLY A 19 -16.15 24.97 10.68
N MET A 20 -15.82 23.76 10.21
CA MET A 20 -14.42 23.37 9.98
C MET A 20 -13.80 24.12 8.80
N HIS A 21 -12.70 24.83 9.05
CA HIS A 21 -11.86 25.38 8.00
C HIS A 21 -10.69 24.44 7.70
N VAL A 22 -10.70 23.84 6.51
CA VAL A 22 -9.71 22.84 6.08
C VAL A 22 -8.77 23.44 5.04
N ASN A 23 -7.50 23.60 5.39
CA ASN A 23 -6.44 23.93 4.45
C ASN A 23 -5.76 22.64 3.98
N THR A 24 -5.76 22.43 2.67
CA THR A 24 -5.17 21.24 2.04
C THR A 24 -3.81 21.52 1.39
N HIS A 25 -3.47 22.79 1.19
CA HIS A 25 -2.29 23.24 0.46
C HIS A 25 -1.67 24.47 1.15
N THR A 26 -0.72 24.22 2.04
CA THR A 26 0.13 25.25 2.68
C THR A 26 1.58 24.81 2.59
N GLU A 27 2.53 25.75 2.62
CA GLU A 27 3.97 25.42 2.58
C GLU A 27 4.37 24.43 3.68
N LYS A 28 3.82 24.64 4.88
CA LYS A 28 3.98 23.75 6.03
C LYS A 28 3.50 22.33 5.71
N LEU A 29 2.32 22.16 5.12
CA LEU A 29 1.78 20.86 4.74
C LEU A 29 2.64 20.16 3.67
N ILE A 30 3.08 20.91 2.66
CA ILE A 30 3.92 20.37 1.58
C ILE A 30 5.24 19.86 2.14
N LYS A 31 5.89 20.65 3.01
CA LYS A 31 7.14 20.27 3.68
C LYS A 31 6.98 18.98 4.50
N TYR A 32 5.91 18.85 5.28
CA TYR A 32 5.66 17.64 6.07
C TYR A 32 5.33 16.43 5.19
N ARG A 33 4.54 16.60 4.12
CA ARG A 33 4.24 15.50 3.20
C ARG A 33 5.51 15.00 2.50
N LYS A 34 6.37 15.90 2.02
CA LYS A 34 7.67 15.55 1.43
C LYS A 34 8.56 14.82 2.44
N MET A 35 8.64 15.31 3.69
CA MET A 35 9.36 14.63 4.77
C MET A 35 8.86 13.21 5.03
N LEU A 36 7.55 13.01 5.14
CA LEU A 36 6.96 11.68 5.35
C LEU A 36 7.25 10.75 4.17
N MET A 37 7.22 11.27 2.95
CA MET A 37 7.58 10.51 1.75
C MET A 37 9.03 10.07 1.80
N GLU A 38 9.97 10.98 2.12
CA GLU A 38 11.38 10.66 2.28
C GLU A 38 11.61 9.55 3.32
N LEU A 39 10.89 9.60 4.46
CA LEU A 39 10.96 8.55 5.49
C LEU A 39 10.45 7.20 4.98
N MET A 40 9.34 7.17 4.22
CA MET A 40 8.84 5.94 3.59
C MET A 40 9.88 5.34 2.64
N PHE A 41 10.56 6.17 1.85
CA PHE A 41 11.64 5.71 0.97
C PHE A 41 12.88 5.25 1.72
N ALA A 42 13.22 5.88 2.85
CA ALA A 42 14.39 5.53 3.67
C ALA A 42 14.21 4.21 4.43
N GLU A 43 12.97 3.83 4.77
CA GLU A 43 12.69 2.67 5.62
C GLU A 43 12.99 1.33 4.93
N ARG A 44 12.72 1.23 3.63
CA ARG A 44 12.78 -0.02 2.84
C ARG A 44 13.41 0.22 1.46
N ASN A 45 13.66 -0.83 0.68
CA ASN A 45 14.40 -0.74 -0.58
C ASN A 45 13.49 -0.46 -1.77
N HIS A 46 13.27 0.82 -2.05
CA HIS A 46 12.46 1.29 -3.17
C HIS A 46 13.29 1.58 -4.43
N ILE A 47 13.77 0.54 -5.10
CA ILE A 47 14.56 0.65 -6.34
C ILE A 47 13.64 0.56 -7.56
N CYS A 48 13.12 1.70 -8.03
CA CYS A 48 12.13 1.74 -9.10
C CYS A 48 12.63 1.16 -10.44
N ALA A 49 13.92 1.28 -10.75
CA ALA A 49 14.50 0.82 -12.02
C ALA A 49 14.32 -0.68 -12.29
N ILE A 50 14.17 -1.49 -11.24
CA ILE A 50 13.98 -2.95 -11.32
C ILE A 50 12.61 -3.40 -10.80
N CYS A 51 11.72 -2.45 -10.48
CA CYS A 51 10.42 -2.75 -9.91
C CYS A 51 9.39 -2.99 -11.01
N VAL A 52 8.67 -4.11 -10.93
CA VAL A 52 7.57 -4.43 -11.87
C VAL A 52 6.43 -3.40 -11.83
N MET A 53 6.29 -2.65 -10.73
CA MET A 53 5.28 -1.59 -10.61
C MET A 53 5.77 -0.21 -11.07
N ASN A 54 6.93 -0.10 -11.72
CA ASN A 54 7.45 1.19 -12.17
C ASN A 54 6.47 1.87 -13.14
N GLY A 55 6.14 3.14 -12.89
CA GLY A 55 5.12 3.88 -13.64
C GLY A 55 3.67 3.66 -13.17
N HIS A 56 3.41 2.59 -12.41
CA HIS A 56 2.08 2.23 -11.89
C HIS A 56 2.05 2.17 -10.34
N CYS A 57 3.01 2.83 -9.68
CA CYS A 57 3.18 2.83 -8.22
C CYS A 57 2.67 4.13 -7.59
N GLU A 58 1.72 4.06 -6.65
CA GLU A 58 1.17 5.24 -5.96
C GLU A 58 2.26 5.98 -5.16
N LEU A 59 3.18 5.26 -4.53
CA LEU A 59 4.29 5.85 -3.77
C LEU A 59 5.22 6.67 -4.67
N GLN A 60 5.56 6.13 -5.84
CA GLN A 60 6.38 6.82 -6.84
C GLN A 60 5.66 8.05 -7.39
N ALA A 61 4.39 7.92 -7.75
CA ALA A 61 3.58 9.03 -8.25
C ALA A 61 3.46 10.15 -7.21
N MET A 62 3.27 9.81 -5.93
CA MET A 62 3.18 10.80 -4.86
C MET A 62 4.53 11.50 -4.60
N ALA A 63 5.64 10.78 -4.68
CA ALA A 63 6.97 11.38 -4.59
C ALA A 63 7.22 12.40 -5.71
N ALA A 64 6.87 12.05 -6.95
CA ALA A 64 6.94 12.95 -8.09
C ALA A 64 6.02 14.18 -7.90
N HIS A 65 4.78 13.95 -7.47
CA HIS A 65 3.81 15.02 -7.22
C HIS A 65 4.28 16.04 -6.16
N LEU A 66 5.00 15.57 -5.14
CA LEU A 66 5.55 16.41 -4.07
C LEU A 66 6.90 17.07 -4.44
N GLY A 67 7.42 16.84 -5.64
CA GLY A 67 8.74 17.32 -6.05
C GLY A 67 9.85 16.74 -5.17
N MET A 68 9.74 15.46 -4.80
CA MET A 68 10.79 14.75 -4.06
C MET A 68 11.88 14.30 -5.03
N ASP A 69 13.02 14.96 -4.94
CA ASP A 69 14.21 14.80 -5.78
C ASP A 69 15.31 13.97 -5.10
N SER A 70 15.38 14.00 -3.77
CA SER A 70 16.34 13.26 -2.96
C SER A 70 15.74 12.90 -1.60
N VAL A 71 16.36 11.93 -0.93
CA VAL A 71 16.04 11.54 0.45
C VAL A 71 17.16 12.05 1.34
N ARG A 72 16.79 12.83 2.36
CA ARG A 72 17.74 13.48 3.29
C ARG A 72 18.14 12.60 4.48
N TYR A 73 17.49 11.45 4.62
CA TYR A 73 17.72 10.49 5.69
C TYR A 73 18.56 9.32 5.18
N ASP A 74 19.37 8.74 6.06
CA ASP A 74 20.09 7.51 5.72
C ASP A 74 19.11 6.38 5.46
N TYR A 75 19.33 5.66 4.36
CA TYR A 75 18.55 4.47 4.05
C TYR A 75 18.92 3.34 5.00
N LEU A 76 17.91 2.65 5.53
CA LEU A 76 18.12 1.50 6.40
C LEU A 76 18.67 0.28 5.65
N ASN A 77 18.39 0.19 4.34
CA ASN A 77 18.78 -0.91 3.47
C ASN A 77 18.60 -2.31 4.08
N PRO A 78 17.42 -2.63 4.65
CA PRO A 78 17.24 -3.92 5.29
C PRO A 78 17.28 -5.05 4.26
N ASP A 79 17.84 -6.20 4.63
CA ASP A 79 17.77 -7.43 3.85
C ASP A 79 16.53 -8.22 4.30
N LEU A 80 15.42 -8.05 3.56
CA LEU A 80 14.16 -8.70 3.88
C LEU A 80 13.84 -9.82 2.88
N PRO A 81 13.20 -10.90 3.35
CA PRO A 81 12.84 -11.99 2.47
C PRO A 81 11.81 -11.56 1.41
N MET A 82 11.85 -12.25 0.28
CA MET A 82 10.80 -12.22 -0.73
C MET A 82 10.12 -13.60 -0.73
N ASP A 83 8.81 -13.61 -0.66
CA ASP A 83 8.00 -14.82 -0.73
C ASP A 83 7.37 -14.96 -2.13
N ALA A 84 7.93 -15.87 -2.91
CA ALA A 84 7.43 -16.28 -4.22
C ALA A 84 6.90 -17.73 -4.21
N SER A 85 6.49 -18.24 -3.04
CA SER A 85 5.97 -19.60 -2.90
C SER A 85 4.56 -19.78 -3.47
N HIS A 86 3.78 -18.71 -3.57
CA HIS A 86 2.42 -18.76 -4.12
C HIS A 86 2.45 -18.84 -5.65
N LYS A 87 1.68 -19.76 -6.24
CA LYS A 87 1.68 -20.07 -7.69
C LYS A 87 1.47 -18.85 -8.61
N ARG A 88 0.77 -17.83 -8.14
CA ARG A 88 0.35 -16.65 -8.94
C ARG A 88 0.95 -15.33 -8.49
N TYR A 89 1.41 -15.23 -7.25
CA TYR A 89 1.62 -13.93 -6.62
C TYR A 89 2.91 -13.94 -5.80
N VAL A 90 3.53 -12.78 -5.65
CA VAL A 90 4.76 -12.60 -4.90
C VAL A 90 4.57 -11.49 -3.87
N LEU A 91 5.12 -11.71 -2.66
CA LEU A 91 5.26 -10.71 -1.61
C LEU A 91 6.74 -10.33 -1.47
N ASP A 92 7.08 -9.09 -1.80
CA ASP A 92 8.39 -8.50 -1.56
C ASP A 92 8.33 -7.52 -0.38
N HIS A 93 8.85 -7.95 0.76
CA HIS A 93 8.88 -7.14 1.97
C HIS A 93 9.74 -5.88 1.83
N ASN A 94 10.72 -5.88 0.94
CA ASN A 94 11.59 -4.73 0.70
C ASN A 94 10.86 -3.54 0.10
N ARG A 95 9.62 -3.73 -0.39
CA ARG A 95 8.83 -2.67 -1.05
C ARG A 95 7.58 -2.32 -0.25
N CYS A 96 7.36 -2.94 0.90
CA CYS A 96 6.16 -2.77 1.71
C CYS A 96 6.28 -1.56 2.64
N ILE A 97 5.35 -0.62 2.52
CA ILE A 97 5.26 0.57 3.40
C ILE A 97 4.33 0.37 4.61
N LEU A 98 4.00 -0.89 4.93
CA LEU A 98 3.14 -1.29 6.05
C LEU A 98 1.78 -0.54 6.14
N CYS A 99 1.19 -0.20 5.00
CA CYS A 99 -0.09 0.53 4.94
C CYS A 99 -1.34 -0.28 5.33
N THR A 100 -1.18 -1.59 5.55
CA THR A 100 -2.22 -2.57 5.93
C THR A 100 -3.44 -2.67 5.00
N ARG A 101 -3.40 -2.10 3.79
CA ARG A 101 -4.48 -2.27 2.79
C ARG A 101 -4.73 -3.75 2.43
N CYS A 102 -3.68 -4.56 2.33
CA CYS A 102 -3.77 -6.00 2.06
C CYS A 102 -4.50 -6.77 3.19
N VAL A 103 -4.20 -6.44 4.44
CA VAL A 103 -4.88 -6.99 5.64
C VAL A 103 -6.35 -6.64 5.60
N ARG A 104 -6.66 -5.35 5.44
CA ARG A 104 -8.04 -4.86 5.43
C ARG A 104 -8.88 -5.47 4.31
N VAL A 105 -8.40 -5.51 3.06
CA VAL A 105 -9.18 -6.08 1.95
C VAL A 105 -9.39 -7.59 2.12
N CYS A 106 -8.40 -8.31 2.65
CA CYS A 106 -8.49 -9.74 2.88
C CYS A 106 -9.48 -10.10 4.01
N ASN A 107 -9.59 -9.22 5.00
CA ASN A 107 -10.58 -9.31 6.08
C ASN A 107 -11.97 -8.81 5.60
N GLU A 108 -12.09 -7.51 5.32
CA GLU A 108 -13.36 -6.81 5.13
C GLU A 108 -14.06 -7.18 3.81
N VAL A 109 -13.31 -7.47 2.74
CA VAL A 109 -13.89 -7.72 1.40
C VAL A 109 -13.88 -9.19 1.04
N GLU A 110 -12.78 -9.90 1.30
CA GLU A 110 -12.71 -11.34 1.03
C GLU A 110 -13.31 -12.17 2.16
N GLY A 111 -13.10 -11.79 3.42
CA GLY A 111 -13.47 -12.61 4.59
C GLY A 111 -12.52 -13.80 4.84
N ALA A 112 -11.33 -13.80 4.23
CA ALA A 112 -10.36 -14.89 4.35
C ALA A 112 -9.43 -14.74 5.55
N HIS A 113 -9.15 -13.51 5.99
CA HIS A 113 -8.26 -13.22 7.13
C HIS A 113 -6.85 -13.81 7.00
N THR A 114 -6.34 -13.99 5.77
CA THR A 114 -5.01 -14.54 5.53
C THR A 114 -3.88 -13.63 5.99
N TRP A 115 -4.01 -12.32 5.79
CA TRP A 115 -2.92 -11.38 6.09
C TRP A 115 -3.02 -10.80 7.49
N ASP A 116 -1.91 -10.75 8.20
CA ASP A 116 -1.76 -10.03 9.47
C ASP A 116 -0.39 -9.34 9.58
N VAL A 117 -0.17 -8.60 10.67
CA VAL A 117 1.10 -7.93 10.99
C VAL A 117 1.82 -8.69 12.10
N MET A 118 3.01 -9.20 11.80
CA MET A 118 3.91 -9.77 12.80
C MET A 118 4.91 -8.72 13.27
N GLY A 119 5.31 -8.80 14.54
CA GLY A 119 6.38 -7.97 15.11
C GLY A 119 5.91 -6.60 15.61
N ARG A 120 6.87 -5.72 15.92
CA ARG A 120 6.60 -4.36 16.41
C ARG A 120 7.69 -3.39 15.96
N GLY A 121 7.28 -2.18 15.59
CA GLY A 121 8.22 -1.12 15.18
C GLY A 121 8.89 -1.45 13.85
N ILE A 122 10.20 -1.22 13.75
CA ILE A 122 10.98 -1.36 12.51
C ILE A 122 11.02 -2.79 11.95
N VAL A 123 10.80 -3.79 12.82
CA VAL A 123 10.75 -5.21 12.44
C VAL A 123 9.34 -5.69 12.09
N SER A 124 8.34 -4.78 12.05
CA SER A 124 6.98 -5.15 11.66
C SER A 124 6.91 -5.59 10.20
N GLN A 125 6.20 -6.69 9.94
CA GLN A 125 6.09 -7.32 8.62
C GLN A 125 4.68 -7.88 8.38
N ILE A 126 4.25 -7.88 7.12
CA ILE A 126 3.00 -8.52 6.70
C ILE A 126 3.23 -10.02 6.57
N VAL A 127 2.47 -10.85 7.26
CA VAL A 127 2.62 -12.30 7.24
C VAL A 127 1.32 -12.99 6.83
N ALA A 128 1.43 -14.16 6.20
CA ALA A 128 0.27 -15.01 5.91
C ALA A 128 0.03 -15.99 7.07
N ASP A 129 -1.21 -16.06 7.56
CA ASP A 129 -1.62 -16.88 8.70
C ASP A 129 -0.64 -16.76 9.88
N LEU A 130 -0.17 -17.89 10.42
CA LEU A 130 0.83 -17.96 11.47
C LEU A 130 2.26 -17.90 10.90
N ASN A 131 2.52 -16.89 10.06
CA ASN A 131 3.79 -16.71 9.34
C ASN A 131 4.18 -17.92 8.47
N PHE A 132 3.19 -18.45 7.76
CA PHE A 132 3.42 -19.46 6.74
C PHE A 132 3.93 -18.80 5.46
N ALA A 133 4.68 -19.56 4.66
CA ALA A 133 4.88 -19.19 3.27
C ALA A 133 3.52 -19.05 2.59
N TRP A 134 3.31 -18.00 1.80
CA TRP A 134 2.02 -17.65 1.22
C TRP A 134 1.42 -18.79 0.39
N GLY A 135 2.24 -19.53 -0.36
CA GLY A 135 1.81 -20.71 -1.11
C GLY A 135 1.27 -21.86 -0.25
N ASN A 136 1.61 -21.89 1.04
CA ASN A 136 1.17 -22.90 2.00
C ASN A 136 0.06 -22.40 2.93
N SER A 137 -0.43 -21.17 2.72
CA SER A 137 -1.50 -20.58 3.54
C SER A 137 -2.82 -21.34 3.32
N PRO A 138 -3.39 -21.98 4.34
CA PRO A 138 -4.69 -22.67 4.21
C PRO A 138 -5.87 -21.71 4.07
N SER A 139 -5.76 -20.46 4.54
CA SER A 139 -6.84 -19.48 4.47
C SER A 139 -6.89 -18.75 3.13
N CYS A 140 -5.80 -18.73 2.37
CA CYS A 140 -5.72 -17.95 1.13
C CYS A 140 -6.66 -18.50 0.04
N THR A 141 -7.57 -17.66 -0.45
CA THR A 141 -8.49 -17.99 -1.55
C THR A 141 -7.91 -17.73 -2.93
N SER A 142 -6.64 -17.29 -3.04
CA SER A 142 -6.01 -16.88 -4.30
C SER A 142 -6.73 -15.74 -5.06
N CYS A 143 -7.62 -14.98 -4.40
CA CYS A 143 -8.49 -13.98 -5.04
C CYS A 143 -7.76 -12.77 -5.64
N GLY A 144 -6.51 -12.49 -5.26
CA GLY A 144 -5.70 -11.39 -5.81
C GLY A 144 -6.11 -9.97 -5.38
N LYS A 145 -7.16 -9.79 -4.57
CA LYS A 145 -7.62 -8.47 -4.12
C LYS A 145 -6.55 -7.69 -3.35
N CYS A 146 -5.76 -8.38 -2.52
CA CYS A 146 -4.62 -7.81 -1.81
C CYS A 146 -3.52 -7.29 -2.76
N VAL A 147 -3.31 -7.97 -3.87
CA VAL A 147 -2.40 -7.52 -4.94
C VAL A 147 -2.93 -6.25 -5.57
N GLN A 148 -4.23 -6.19 -5.90
CA GLN A 148 -4.83 -5.04 -6.57
C GLN A 148 -4.81 -3.75 -5.73
N VAL A 149 -4.92 -3.84 -4.40
CA VAL A 149 -4.91 -2.64 -3.51
C VAL A 149 -3.54 -2.19 -3.03
N CYS A 150 -2.49 -3.00 -3.26
CA CYS A 150 -1.16 -2.68 -2.81
C CYS A 150 -0.67 -1.40 -3.51
N PRO A 151 -0.34 -0.32 -2.78
CA PRO A 151 0.04 0.96 -3.38
C PRO A 151 1.49 0.96 -3.92
N THR A 152 2.23 -0.11 -3.68
CA THR A 152 3.65 -0.26 -4.06
C THR A 152 3.86 -1.58 -4.80
N GLY A 153 5.13 -1.85 -5.17
CA GLY A 153 5.55 -3.15 -5.70
C GLY A 153 5.76 -4.25 -4.67
N ALA A 154 5.14 -4.17 -3.48
CA ALA A 154 5.27 -5.20 -2.46
C ALA A 154 4.45 -6.44 -2.78
N LEU A 155 3.27 -6.30 -3.40
CA LEU A 155 2.45 -7.43 -3.84
C LEU A 155 2.20 -7.31 -5.34
N PHE A 156 2.57 -8.34 -6.10
CA PHE A 156 2.46 -8.36 -7.55
C PHE A 156 2.23 -9.77 -8.10
N GLU A 157 1.82 -9.86 -9.37
CA GLU A 157 1.59 -11.12 -10.06
C GLU A 157 2.91 -11.70 -10.60
N GLN A 158 3.12 -12.99 -10.41
CA GLN A 158 4.33 -13.67 -10.84
C GLN A 158 4.38 -13.77 -12.37
N GLY A 159 5.54 -13.47 -12.95
CA GLY A 159 5.78 -13.56 -14.39
C GLY A 159 5.33 -12.35 -15.21
N MET A 160 4.77 -11.31 -14.57
CA MET A 160 4.41 -10.07 -15.27
C MET A 160 5.62 -9.17 -15.48
N THR A 161 5.68 -8.55 -16.66
CA THR A 161 6.63 -7.47 -16.96
C THR A 161 6.14 -6.12 -16.43
N VAL A 162 7.02 -5.11 -16.46
CA VAL A 162 6.67 -3.74 -16.05
C VAL A 162 5.49 -3.18 -16.86
N ALA A 163 5.40 -3.51 -18.15
CA ALA A 163 4.35 -3.03 -19.03
C ALA A 163 2.99 -3.72 -18.81
N GLU A 164 2.97 -4.88 -18.17
CA GLU A 164 1.75 -5.68 -17.95
C GLU A 164 1.21 -5.52 -16.54
N MET A 165 2.07 -5.17 -15.58
CA MET A 165 1.72 -5.13 -14.17
C MET A 165 0.98 -3.82 -13.82
N GLU A 166 -0.30 -3.77 -14.18
CA GLU A 166 -1.20 -2.67 -13.86
C GLU A 166 -2.18 -3.04 -12.73
N LYS A 167 -2.48 -2.08 -11.85
CA LYS A 167 -3.52 -2.23 -10.83
C LYS A 167 -4.87 -1.82 -11.40
N LYS A 168 -5.88 -2.69 -11.28
CA LYS A 168 -7.26 -2.40 -11.67
C LYS A 168 -8.00 -1.75 -10.51
N HIS A 169 -7.82 -0.45 -10.33
CA HIS A 169 -8.39 0.28 -9.18
C HIS A 169 -9.92 0.21 -9.10
N ASP A 170 -10.60 0.13 -10.25
CA ASP A 170 -12.07 0.05 -10.32
C ASP A 170 -12.64 -1.35 -9.98
N PHE A 171 -11.78 -2.36 -9.90
CA PHE A 171 -12.19 -3.75 -9.65
C PHE A 171 -12.89 -3.94 -8.30
N LEU A 172 -12.40 -3.28 -7.24
CA LEU A 172 -13.02 -3.39 -5.92
C LEU A 172 -14.34 -2.63 -5.80
N PRO A 173 -14.43 -1.36 -6.22
CA PRO A 173 -15.71 -0.67 -6.32
C PRO A 173 -16.77 -1.49 -7.08
N TRP A 174 -16.39 -2.15 -8.17
CA TRP A 174 -17.29 -3.02 -8.92
C TRP A 174 -17.79 -4.21 -8.09
N ILE A 175 -16.90 -4.93 -7.39
CA ILE A 175 -17.31 -6.04 -6.50
C ILE A 175 -18.25 -5.55 -5.40
N LEU A 176 -17.93 -4.42 -4.77
CA LEU A 176 -18.71 -3.87 -3.67
C LEU A 176 -20.07 -3.39 -4.17
N GLY A 177 -20.13 -2.70 -5.31
CA GLY A 177 -21.38 -2.29 -5.97
C GLY A 177 -22.26 -3.50 -6.32
N GLY A 178 -21.68 -4.56 -6.87
CA GLY A 178 -22.40 -5.80 -7.15
C GLY A 178 -22.97 -6.47 -5.90
N ARG A 179 -22.28 -6.40 -4.76
CA ARG A 179 -22.74 -7.01 -3.49
C ARG A 179 -23.76 -6.16 -2.74
N GLU A 180 -23.53 -4.86 -2.66
CA GLU A 180 -24.36 -3.94 -1.86
C GLU A 180 -25.58 -3.44 -2.63
N LYS A 181 -25.41 -3.19 -3.93
CA LYS A 181 -26.43 -2.57 -4.79
C LYS A 181 -26.99 -3.51 -5.86
N HIS A 182 -26.46 -4.73 -5.97
CA HIS A 182 -26.78 -5.68 -7.05
C HIS A 182 -26.49 -5.13 -8.46
N GLU A 183 -25.54 -4.21 -8.58
CA GLU A 183 -25.12 -3.59 -9.83
C GLU A 183 -23.87 -4.31 -10.37
N TRP A 184 -24.04 -5.20 -11.36
CA TRP A 184 -22.95 -6.00 -11.96
C TRP A 184 -22.52 -5.49 -13.35
N ASN A 185 -22.57 -4.18 -13.57
CA ASN A 185 -22.13 -3.58 -14.82
C ASN A 185 -20.62 -3.28 -14.71
N TRP A 186 -19.81 -4.06 -15.41
CA TRP A 186 -18.36 -3.82 -15.54
C TRP A 186 -18.07 -2.88 -16.71
#